data_AF-A0A0F4VK57-F1
#
_entry.id   AF-A0A0F4VK57-F1
#
_cell.length_a   1.000
_cell.length_b   1.000
_cell.length_c   1.000
_cell.angle_alpha   90.00
_cell.angle_beta   90.00
_cell.angle_gamma   90.00
#
_symmetry.space_group_name_H-M   'P 1'
#
loop_
_entity.id
_entity.type
_entity.pdbx_description
1 polymer ?
#
loop_
_entity_poly.entity_id
_entity_poly.type
_entity_poly.pdbx_seq_one_letter_code
_entity_poly.pdbx_strand_id
1 'polypeptide(L)'
;MIFFPIVYRLIPKSEFRDCSLCNFQMVSSKNRKLSIFLPVSGCRKGYLLFVSRRENWNFDSNHLVIRKVSFFLGFFFWIRSFFLFKCYQTLCYDENRIIAYGSRIGKKFFACSNNHMIIRGVPFDGEKIHRFPRLLHGWDSPSSEKIASVKIQSRIAIVVHIYYADLWAEIANLLSGLNFSFDLHITLATEIASIKSEILKRFPNAHIYVMENYGRDIRPFLKLLEEGKLDSYDYVCKIHGKKSKRKGHVWWDGDLWRRWLFFDLLGAPGIALEIIKTFEKYPKIGMIGSRSYRYPNKYCDQKSSLGNNREFVCAIANKMGVSFEDTKIDFFAGTMFWVRPQALDPIKNLALTQYFKSTVDMIGLDGSLEHAIERCFSISVEKSNFYLADVDCFLEESDNESSRISSTIA
;
A
#
# COMPACT_ATOMS: atom_id res chain seq x y z
N MET A 1 -17.34 -37.11 -16.74
CA MET A 1 -18.53 -36.26 -17.00
C MET A 1 -18.35 -34.93 -16.30
N ILE A 2 -18.28 -33.81 -17.03
CA ILE A 2 -18.23 -32.48 -16.39
C ILE A 2 -19.65 -32.19 -15.89
N PHE A 3 -19.86 -32.37 -14.58
CA PHE A 3 -21.16 -32.05 -13.98
C PHE A 3 -21.41 -30.54 -14.08
N PHE A 4 -22.59 -30.18 -14.59
CA PHE A 4 -23.02 -28.79 -14.70
C PHE A 4 -22.98 -28.11 -13.32
N PRO A 5 -22.19 -27.02 -13.14
CA PRO A 5 -21.99 -26.38 -11.85
C PRO A 5 -23.26 -25.69 -11.34
N ILE A 6 -23.36 -25.48 -10.04
CA ILE A 6 -24.39 -24.62 -9.46
C ILE A 6 -23.94 -23.17 -9.65
N VAL A 7 -24.79 -22.34 -10.25
CA VAL A 7 -24.46 -20.95 -10.57
C VAL A 7 -25.12 -20.02 -9.56
N TYR A 8 -24.33 -19.09 -9.00
CA TYR A 8 -24.80 -18.03 -8.12
C TYR A 8 -24.47 -16.67 -8.74
N ARG A 9 -25.35 -15.69 -8.54
CA ARG A 9 -25.07 -14.27 -8.74
C ARG A 9 -24.58 -13.68 -7.42
N LEU A 10 -23.43 -13.03 -7.45
CA LEU A 10 -22.90 -12.25 -6.33
C LEU A 10 -23.12 -10.76 -6.64
N ILE A 11 -24.00 -10.10 -5.89
CA ILE A 11 -24.44 -8.74 -6.17
C ILE A 11 -23.98 -7.81 -5.04
N PRO A 12 -23.11 -6.82 -5.29
CA PRO A 12 -22.74 -5.84 -4.27
C PRO A 12 -23.96 -5.10 -3.72
N LYS A 13 -24.13 -5.11 -2.39
CA LYS A 13 -25.14 -4.29 -1.70
C LYS A 13 -24.84 -2.81 -1.96
N SER A 14 -25.87 -1.97 -1.96
CA SER A 14 -25.77 -0.55 -2.31
C SER A 14 -24.72 0.20 -1.49
N GLU A 15 -24.66 -0.07 -0.19
CA GLU A 15 -23.75 0.56 0.77
C GLU A 15 -22.26 0.24 0.53
N PHE A 16 -21.94 -0.87 -0.13
CA PHE A 16 -20.56 -1.28 -0.42
C PHE A 16 -20.14 -1.03 -1.88
N ARG A 17 -20.95 -0.34 -2.68
CA ARG A 17 -20.64 -0.09 -4.10
C ARG A 17 -19.47 0.86 -4.32
N ASP A 18 -19.15 1.66 -3.31
CA ASP A 18 -18.05 2.62 -3.34
C ASP A 18 -16.79 2.08 -2.64
N CYS A 19 -16.83 0.86 -2.09
CA CYS A 19 -15.66 0.16 -1.58
C CYS A 19 -14.72 -0.25 -2.73
N SER A 20 -13.42 -0.33 -2.43
CA SER A 20 -12.41 -0.82 -3.38
C SER A 20 -12.58 -2.32 -3.65
N LEU A 21 -12.76 -3.11 -2.59
CA LEU A 21 -12.95 -4.56 -2.61
C LEU A 21 -14.20 -4.96 -1.81
N CYS A 22 -14.93 -5.96 -2.31
CA CYS A 22 -15.91 -6.72 -1.53
C CYS A 22 -15.26 -8.02 -1.09
N ASN A 23 -15.69 -8.57 0.05
CA ASN A 23 -15.32 -9.91 0.45
C ASN A 23 -16.54 -10.76 0.76
N PHE A 24 -16.36 -12.08 0.69
CA PHE A 24 -17.26 -13.06 1.26
C PHE A 24 -16.50 -14.34 1.59
N GLN A 25 -17.06 -15.14 2.48
CA GLN A 25 -16.52 -16.43 2.84
C GLN A 25 -17.38 -17.55 2.24
N MET A 26 -16.71 -18.57 1.74
CA MET A 26 -17.32 -19.85 1.37
C MET A 26 -16.88 -20.90 2.37
N VAL A 27 -17.83 -21.60 2.99
CA VAL A 27 -17.55 -22.68 3.94
C VAL A 27 -18.11 -23.99 3.37
N SER A 28 -17.23 -24.95 3.10
CA SER A 28 -17.62 -26.25 2.56
C SER A 28 -18.13 -27.18 3.64
N SER A 29 -18.93 -28.18 3.26
CA SER A 29 -19.40 -29.25 4.15
C SER A 29 -18.28 -30.01 4.88
N LYS A 30 -17.03 -29.91 4.41
CA LYS A 30 -15.84 -30.50 5.05
C LYS A 30 -15.07 -29.46 5.90
N ASN A 31 -15.72 -28.38 6.31
CA ASN A 31 -15.14 -27.26 7.06
C ASN A 31 -13.98 -26.52 6.35
N ARG A 32 -13.85 -26.63 5.03
CA ARG A 32 -12.91 -25.80 4.27
C ARG A 32 -13.45 -24.38 4.16
N LYS A 33 -12.62 -23.38 4.49
CA LYS A 33 -13.00 -21.97 4.43
C LYS A 33 -12.19 -21.27 3.33
N LEU A 34 -12.88 -20.60 2.42
CA LEU A 34 -12.27 -19.76 1.39
C LEU A 34 -12.72 -18.31 1.60
N SER A 35 -11.77 -17.39 1.78
CA SER A 35 -12.02 -15.96 1.86
C SER A 35 -11.77 -15.34 0.49
N ILE A 36 -12.80 -14.81 -0.15
CA ILE A 36 -12.72 -14.34 -1.54
C ILE A 36 -12.83 -12.82 -1.56
N PHE A 37 -11.97 -12.16 -2.34
CA PHE A 37 -11.96 -10.72 -2.51
C PHE A 37 -12.21 -10.35 -3.97
N LEU A 38 -13.13 -9.41 -4.20
CA LEU A 38 -13.60 -9.03 -5.53
C LEU A 38 -13.55 -7.51 -5.72
N PRO A 39 -12.98 -7.00 -6.82
CA PRO A 39 -12.89 -5.56 -7.05
C PRO A 39 -14.26 -4.97 -7.43
N VAL A 40 -14.78 -4.00 -6.67
CA VAL A 40 -16.19 -3.59 -6.79
C VAL A 40 -16.41 -2.49 -7.81
N SER A 41 -15.49 -1.51 -7.82
CA SER A 41 -15.57 -0.32 -8.65
C SER A 41 -15.79 -0.71 -10.12
N GLY A 42 -16.81 -0.18 -10.79
CA GLY A 42 -17.13 -0.56 -12.18
C GLY A 42 -17.86 -1.91 -12.37
N CYS A 43 -17.82 -2.84 -11.42
CA CYS A 43 -18.51 -4.14 -11.45
C CYS A 43 -19.91 -4.10 -10.80
N ARG A 44 -20.67 -3.02 -11.01
CA ARG A 44 -21.96 -2.75 -10.31
C ARG A 44 -23.04 -3.82 -10.52
N LYS A 45 -22.99 -4.58 -11.62
CA LYS A 45 -23.93 -5.68 -11.89
C LYS A 45 -23.55 -7.00 -11.20
N GLY A 46 -22.35 -7.06 -10.60
CA GLY A 46 -21.88 -8.18 -9.82
C GLY A 46 -21.13 -9.24 -10.62
N TYR A 47 -21.07 -10.42 -10.02
CA TYR A 47 -20.27 -11.56 -10.46
C TYR A 47 -21.14 -12.80 -10.63
N LEU A 48 -20.63 -13.75 -11.41
CA LEU A 48 -21.14 -15.12 -11.45
C LEU A 48 -20.12 -16.03 -10.77
N LEU A 49 -20.60 -16.81 -9.81
CA LEU A 49 -19.85 -17.86 -9.14
C LEU A 49 -20.38 -19.21 -9.63
N PHE A 50 -19.50 -20.02 -10.21
CA PHE A 50 -19.75 -21.39 -10.60
C PHE A 50 -19.17 -22.31 -9.53
N VAL A 51 -20.03 -23.04 -8.84
CA VAL A 51 -19.66 -23.92 -7.73
C VAL A 51 -19.75 -25.37 -8.18
N SER A 52 -18.70 -26.13 -7.89
CA SER A 52 -18.68 -27.57 -8.14
C SER A 52 -19.74 -28.29 -7.31
N ARG A 53 -20.38 -29.33 -7.88
CA ARG A 53 -21.35 -30.17 -7.16
C ARG A 53 -20.70 -31.20 -6.23
N ARG A 54 -19.36 -31.26 -6.20
CA ARG A 54 -18.64 -32.23 -5.35
C ARG A 54 -18.75 -31.93 -3.86
N GLU A 55 -18.97 -30.67 -3.50
CA GLU A 55 -19.14 -30.23 -2.11
C GLU A 55 -20.32 -29.26 -1.98
N ASN A 56 -21.00 -29.30 -0.85
CA ASN A 56 -21.98 -28.28 -0.50
C ASN A 56 -21.27 -27.09 0.13
N TRP A 57 -21.63 -25.89 -0.29
CA TRP A 57 -21.03 -24.64 0.17
C TRP A 57 -22.08 -23.74 0.81
N ASN A 58 -21.76 -23.26 2.00
CA ASN A 58 -22.46 -22.17 2.67
C ASN A 58 -21.70 -20.86 2.42
N PHE A 59 -22.45 -19.76 2.37
CA PHE A 59 -21.89 -18.44 2.09
C PHE A 59 -22.15 -17.51 3.25
N ASP A 60 -21.11 -16.78 3.67
CA ASP A 60 -21.21 -15.70 4.63
C ASP A 60 -20.69 -14.40 3.98
N SER A 61 -21.53 -13.36 3.96
CA SER A 61 -21.14 -12.07 3.38
C SER A 61 -21.94 -10.92 3.96
N ASN A 62 -21.19 -9.94 4.47
CA ASN A 62 -21.73 -8.62 4.74
C ASN A 62 -21.83 -7.77 3.48
N HIS A 63 -20.98 -7.98 2.47
CA HIS A 63 -20.85 -7.07 1.33
C HIS A 63 -21.72 -7.43 0.11
N LEU A 64 -22.05 -8.73 -0.06
CA LEU A 64 -22.68 -9.27 -1.26
C LEU A 64 -24.03 -9.91 -0.93
N VAL A 65 -25.02 -9.69 -1.79
CA VAL A 65 -26.23 -10.50 -1.87
C VAL A 65 -25.95 -11.66 -2.82
N ILE A 66 -26.03 -12.89 -2.30
CA ILE A 66 -25.74 -14.12 -3.05
C ILE A 66 -27.06 -14.79 -3.42
N ARG A 67 -27.33 -14.94 -4.72
CA ARG A 67 -28.58 -15.51 -5.23
C ARG A 67 -28.31 -16.70 -6.15
N LYS A 68 -28.90 -17.85 -5.83
CA LYS A 68 -28.85 -19.02 -6.71
C LYS A 68 -29.57 -18.70 -8.02
N VAL A 69 -28.95 -19.06 -9.13
CA VAL A 69 -29.52 -18.92 -10.47
C VAL A 69 -30.29 -20.19 -10.83
N SER A 70 -31.41 -20.04 -11.55
CA SER A 70 -32.17 -21.20 -12.06
C SER A 70 -31.31 -22.06 -12.98
N PHE A 71 -31.62 -23.36 -13.06
CA PHE A 71 -30.84 -24.33 -13.83
C PHE A 71 -30.63 -23.89 -15.29
N PHE A 72 -31.72 -23.54 -15.98
CA PHE A 72 -31.69 -23.14 -17.38
C PHE A 72 -30.81 -21.91 -17.61
N LEU A 73 -31.01 -20.84 -16.83
CA LEU A 73 -30.22 -19.61 -16.98
C LEU A 73 -28.75 -19.83 -16.59
N GLY A 74 -28.49 -20.63 -15.56
CA GLY A 74 -27.14 -21.04 -15.17
C GLY A 74 -26.42 -21.80 -16.29
N PHE A 75 -27.14 -22.66 -17.03
CA PHE A 75 -26.61 -23.42 -18.15
C PHE A 75 -26.13 -22.51 -19.28
N PHE A 76 -26.92 -21.51 -19.65
CA PHE A 76 -26.48 -20.49 -20.62
C PHE A 76 -25.25 -19.72 -20.15
N PHE A 77 -25.20 -19.31 -18.88
CA PHE A 77 -24.03 -18.63 -18.34
C PHE A 77 -22.77 -19.50 -18.36
N TRP A 78 -22.93 -20.78 -18.04
CA TRP A 78 -21.83 -21.73 -18.05
C TRP A 78 -21.32 -21.98 -19.47
N ILE A 79 -22.19 -22.22 -20.46
CA ILE A 79 -21.76 -22.34 -21.86
C ILE A 79 -21.01 -21.09 -22.30
N ARG A 80 -21.58 -19.92 -22.03
CA ARG A 80 -20.99 -18.65 -22.43
C ARG A 80 -19.63 -18.40 -21.78
N SER A 81 -19.38 -18.97 -20.59
CA SER A 81 -18.10 -18.83 -19.90
C SER A 81 -16.95 -19.62 -20.54
N PHE A 82 -17.21 -20.60 -21.41
CA PHE A 82 -16.14 -21.29 -22.16
C PHE A 82 -15.45 -20.39 -23.17
N PHE A 83 -16.09 -19.31 -23.62
CA PHE A 83 -15.50 -18.34 -24.54
C PHE A 83 -14.60 -17.30 -23.83
N LEU A 84 -14.30 -17.51 -22.53
CA LEU A 84 -13.32 -16.73 -21.78
C LEU A 84 -11.99 -17.48 -21.79
N PHE A 85 -11.14 -17.16 -22.75
CA PHE A 85 -9.90 -17.90 -23.01
C PHE A 85 -8.71 -17.42 -22.18
N LYS A 86 -8.83 -16.28 -21.49
CA LYS A 86 -7.69 -15.64 -20.82
C LYS A 86 -7.80 -15.76 -19.30
N CYS A 87 -6.72 -16.17 -18.65
CA CYS A 87 -6.67 -16.38 -17.19
C CYS A 87 -7.14 -15.15 -16.40
N TYR A 88 -6.74 -13.94 -16.82
CA TYR A 88 -7.14 -12.71 -16.14
C TYR A 88 -8.65 -12.38 -16.21
N GLN A 89 -9.44 -13.08 -17.03
CA GLN A 89 -10.89 -12.90 -17.11
C GLN A 89 -11.66 -13.74 -16.10
N THR A 90 -10.95 -14.48 -15.25
CA THR A 90 -11.52 -15.45 -14.33
C THR A 90 -10.73 -15.47 -13.02
N LEU A 91 -11.39 -15.74 -11.89
CA LEU A 91 -10.74 -16.23 -10.66
C LEU A 91 -11.10 -17.70 -10.46
N CYS A 92 -10.12 -18.52 -10.06
CA CYS A 92 -10.24 -19.95 -9.86
C CYS A 92 -9.84 -20.32 -8.43
N TYR A 93 -10.82 -20.73 -7.63
CA TYR A 93 -10.62 -21.23 -6.26
C TYR A 93 -10.96 -22.71 -6.22
N ASP A 94 -9.95 -23.57 -6.27
CA ASP A 94 -10.11 -25.01 -6.47
C ASP A 94 -10.95 -25.33 -7.72
N GLU A 95 -12.09 -25.99 -7.55
CA GLU A 95 -13.05 -26.32 -8.62
C GLU A 95 -14.09 -25.21 -8.84
N ASN A 96 -14.02 -24.13 -8.08
CA ASN A 96 -14.97 -23.02 -8.15
C ASN A 96 -14.40 -21.89 -9.02
N ARG A 97 -15.28 -21.26 -9.79
CA ARG A 97 -14.87 -20.23 -10.75
C ARG A 97 -15.70 -18.97 -10.59
N ILE A 98 -15.05 -17.81 -10.63
CA ILE A 98 -15.72 -16.50 -10.59
C ILE A 98 -15.40 -15.71 -11.85
N ILE A 99 -16.43 -15.10 -12.44
CA ILE A 99 -16.29 -14.17 -13.56
C ILE A 99 -17.12 -12.90 -13.30
N ALA A 100 -16.64 -11.77 -13.79
CA ALA A 100 -17.43 -10.53 -13.78
C ALA A 100 -18.60 -10.62 -14.77
N TYR A 101 -19.78 -10.15 -14.36
CA TYR A 101 -20.99 -10.15 -15.18
C TYR A 101 -21.52 -8.73 -15.42
N GLY A 102 -22.28 -8.56 -16.50
CA GLY A 102 -22.95 -7.31 -16.83
C GLY A 102 -22.20 -6.44 -17.84
N SER A 103 -21.94 -5.18 -17.49
CA SER A 103 -21.47 -4.15 -18.43
C SER A 103 -20.08 -4.47 -19.00
N ARG A 104 -19.79 -3.98 -20.22
CA ARG A 104 -18.45 -4.09 -20.83
C ARG A 104 -17.38 -3.42 -19.97
N ILE A 105 -17.72 -2.29 -19.35
CA ILE A 105 -16.85 -1.52 -18.45
C ILE A 105 -16.47 -2.36 -17.23
N GLY A 106 -17.44 -2.98 -16.53
CA GLY A 106 -17.15 -3.80 -15.35
C GLY A 106 -16.28 -5.02 -15.67
N LYS A 107 -16.60 -5.73 -16.76
CA LYS A 107 -15.77 -6.86 -17.22
C LYS A 107 -14.35 -6.44 -17.56
N LYS A 108 -14.16 -5.29 -18.23
CA LYS A 108 -12.83 -4.75 -18.54
C LYS A 108 -12.10 -4.36 -17.25
N PHE A 109 -12.77 -3.72 -16.31
CA PHE A 109 -12.19 -3.33 -15.03
C PHE A 109 -11.71 -4.55 -14.23
N PHE A 110 -12.55 -5.58 -14.10
CA PHE A 110 -12.17 -6.83 -13.45
C PHE A 110 -10.97 -7.48 -14.14
N ALA A 111 -11.00 -7.59 -15.47
CA ALA A 111 -9.90 -8.16 -16.24
C ALA A 111 -8.58 -7.40 -16.05
N CYS A 112 -8.61 -6.06 -16.13
CA CYS A 112 -7.45 -5.23 -15.86
C CYS A 112 -6.96 -5.37 -14.41
N SER A 113 -7.89 -5.48 -13.46
CA SER A 113 -7.58 -5.61 -12.05
C SER A 113 -6.87 -6.93 -11.75
N ASN A 114 -7.42 -8.03 -12.24
CA ASN A 114 -6.82 -9.34 -12.04
C ASN A 114 -5.47 -9.46 -12.78
N ASN A 115 -5.37 -8.93 -14.00
CA ASN A 115 -4.10 -8.90 -14.73
C ASN A 115 -3.02 -8.11 -13.99
N HIS A 116 -3.37 -7.00 -13.34
CA HIS A 116 -2.45 -6.23 -12.51
C HIS A 116 -1.89 -7.09 -11.37
N MET A 117 -2.75 -7.80 -10.65
CA MET A 117 -2.37 -8.71 -9.57
C MET A 117 -1.49 -9.87 -10.07
N ILE A 118 -1.84 -10.49 -11.20
CA ILE A 118 -1.07 -11.56 -11.84
C ILE A 118 0.35 -11.09 -12.20
N ILE A 119 0.49 -9.93 -12.83
CA ILE A 119 1.79 -9.36 -13.21
C ILE A 119 2.68 -9.12 -11.98
N ARG A 120 2.08 -8.74 -10.84
CA ARG A 120 2.75 -8.58 -9.55
C ARG A 120 3.02 -9.89 -8.80
N GLY A 121 2.64 -11.04 -9.35
CA GLY A 121 2.81 -12.34 -8.71
C GLY A 121 1.86 -12.59 -7.53
N VAL A 122 0.76 -11.83 -7.44
CA VAL A 122 -0.19 -11.84 -6.33
C VAL A 122 -1.64 -11.95 -6.79
N PRO A 123 -1.98 -12.93 -7.66
CA PRO A 123 -3.32 -13.02 -8.20
C PRO A 123 -4.37 -13.12 -7.07
N PHE A 124 -5.58 -12.58 -7.29
CA PHE A 124 -6.63 -12.53 -6.26
C PHE A 124 -7.05 -13.91 -5.75
N ASP A 125 -6.83 -14.95 -6.55
CA ASP A 125 -7.08 -16.35 -6.27
C ASP A 125 -5.83 -17.15 -5.88
N GLY A 126 -4.68 -16.49 -5.72
CA GLY A 126 -3.44 -17.12 -5.29
C GLY A 126 -3.35 -17.26 -3.78
N GLU A 127 -2.81 -18.38 -3.29
CA GLU A 127 -2.63 -18.61 -1.84
C GLU A 127 -1.84 -17.50 -1.14
N LYS A 128 -0.87 -16.90 -1.85
CA LYS A 128 0.05 -15.91 -1.29
C LYS A 128 -0.69 -14.69 -0.71
N ILE A 129 -1.63 -14.10 -1.45
CA ILE A 129 -2.37 -12.92 -0.97
C ILE A 129 -3.30 -13.26 0.20
N HIS A 130 -3.76 -14.53 0.29
CA HIS A 130 -4.62 -15.00 1.37
C HIS A 130 -3.88 -15.28 2.69
N ARG A 131 -2.57 -15.54 2.65
CA ARG A 131 -1.72 -15.61 3.85
C ARG A 131 -1.55 -14.24 4.52
N PHE A 132 -1.69 -13.16 3.74
CA PHE A 132 -1.52 -11.78 4.20
C PHE A 132 -2.77 -10.95 3.97
N PRO A 133 -3.89 -11.28 4.64
CA PRO A 133 -5.17 -10.70 4.29
C PRO A 133 -5.23 -9.19 4.62
N ARG A 134 -4.35 -8.68 5.51
CA ARG A 134 -4.14 -7.25 5.77
C ARG A 134 -3.80 -6.44 4.52
N LEU A 135 -3.20 -7.04 3.50
CA LEU A 135 -2.98 -6.36 2.21
C LEU A 135 -4.30 -6.07 1.46
N LEU A 136 -5.34 -6.87 1.71
CA LEU A 136 -6.64 -6.76 1.04
C LEU A 136 -7.68 -5.99 1.85
N HIS A 137 -7.71 -6.15 3.18
CA HIS A 137 -8.69 -5.47 4.03
C HIS A 137 -8.09 -4.45 5.00
N GLY A 138 -6.76 -4.43 5.19
CA GLY A 138 -6.09 -3.46 6.06
C GLY A 138 -6.04 -3.88 7.51
N TRP A 139 -5.92 -2.89 8.39
CA TRP A 139 -5.92 -3.04 9.85
C TRP A 139 -7.27 -2.57 10.44
N ASP A 140 -8.32 -3.35 10.19
CA ASP A 140 -9.70 -2.99 10.59
C ASP A 140 -9.92 -3.00 12.11
N SER A 141 -9.09 -3.72 12.85
CA SER A 141 -9.20 -3.82 14.32
C SER A 141 -7.81 -3.86 14.96
N PRO A 142 -7.69 -3.46 16.24
CA PRO A 142 -6.46 -3.63 17.00
C PRO A 142 -6.05 -5.11 17.01
N SER A 143 -4.74 -5.40 17.05
CA SER A 143 -4.28 -6.77 17.25
C SER A 143 -4.79 -7.29 18.60
N SER A 144 -5.45 -8.44 18.60
CA SER A 144 -5.89 -9.13 19.82
C SER A 144 -4.74 -9.81 20.58
N GLU A 145 -3.60 -9.99 19.92
CA GLU A 145 -2.41 -10.61 20.50
C GLU A 145 -1.70 -9.63 21.44
N LYS A 146 -1.54 -10.03 22.71
CA LYS A 146 -0.67 -9.33 23.65
C LYS A 146 0.78 -9.66 23.31
N ILE A 147 1.44 -8.78 22.59
CA ILE A 147 2.87 -8.92 22.29
C ILE A 147 3.67 -8.25 23.40
N ALA A 148 4.64 -8.98 23.97
CA ALA A 148 5.52 -8.41 24.98
C ALA A 148 6.31 -7.23 24.42
N SER A 149 6.40 -6.15 25.21
CA SER A 149 7.17 -4.97 24.84
C SER A 149 8.66 -5.30 24.77
N VAL A 150 9.31 -4.98 23.65
CA VAL A 150 10.74 -5.10 23.42
C VAL A 150 11.40 -3.76 23.74
N LYS A 151 12.39 -3.79 24.64
CA LYS A 151 13.20 -2.62 24.95
C LYS A 151 14.24 -2.42 23.85
N ILE A 152 14.22 -1.24 23.24
CA ILE A 152 15.23 -0.78 22.27
C ILE A 152 15.99 0.42 22.86
N GLN A 153 17.26 0.59 22.48
CA GLN A 153 18.08 1.73 22.93
C GLN A 153 17.89 2.96 22.04
N SER A 154 17.65 2.73 20.75
CA SER A 154 17.47 3.75 19.73
C SER A 154 16.21 4.59 19.97
N ARG A 155 16.33 5.91 19.83
CA ARG A 155 15.20 6.85 19.86
C ARG A 155 14.49 6.84 18.51
N ILE A 156 13.24 6.40 18.52
CA ILE A 156 12.43 6.21 17.32
C ILE A 156 11.35 7.28 17.23
N ALA A 157 11.23 7.91 16.06
CA ALA A 157 10.03 8.66 15.70
C ALA A 157 9.27 8.01 14.55
N ILE A 158 7.95 8.01 14.65
CA ILE A 158 7.06 7.69 13.54
C ILE A 158 6.36 8.97 13.11
N VAL A 159 6.56 9.36 11.85
CA VAL A 159 5.93 10.52 11.23
C VAL A 159 4.80 10.06 10.33
N VAL A 160 3.58 10.49 10.64
CA VAL A 160 2.37 10.17 9.87
C VAL A 160 1.79 11.45 9.27
N HIS A 161 1.65 11.50 7.95
CA HIS A 161 0.83 12.52 7.30
C HIS A 161 -0.59 12.02 7.05
N ILE A 162 -1.60 12.75 7.52
CA ILE A 162 -3.02 12.41 7.33
C ILE A 162 -3.72 13.54 6.58
N TYR A 163 -4.22 13.19 5.39
CA TYR A 163 -5.11 14.03 4.58
C TYR A 163 -6.55 13.49 4.53
N TYR A 164 -6.73 12.17 4.58
CA TYR A 164 -8.05 11.53 4.65
C TYR A 164 -8.33 11.06 6.07
N ALA A 165 -9.27 11.71 6.74
CA ALA A 165 -9.67 11.40 8.13
C ALA A 165 -10.01 9.92 8.34
N ASP A 166 -10.69 9.29 7.38
CA ASP A 166 -11.15 7.91 7.50
C ASP A 166 -10.03 6.85 7.41
N LEU A 167 -8.80 7.25 7.05
CA LEU A 167 -7.62 6.38 7.14
C LEU A 167 -6.98 6.34 8.53
N TRP A 168 -7.37 7.23 9.45
CA TRP A 168 -6.79 7.27 10.79
C TRP A 168 -6.99 5.96 11.55
N ALA A 169 -8.20 5.37 11.50
CA ALA A 169 -8.49 4.14 12.22
C ALA A 169 -7.58 2.97 11.79
N GLU A 170 -7.36 2.80 10.49
CA GLU A 170 -6.45 1.80 9.92
C GLU A 170 -5.00 2.03 10.39
N ILE A 171 -4.50 3.27 10.30
CA ILE A 171 -3.15 3.62 10.74
C ILE A 171 -2.98 3.43 12.25
N ALA A 172 -3.95 3.88 13.05
CA ALA A 172 -3.91 3.75 14.49
C ALA A 172 -3.88 2.28 14.93
N ASN A 173 -4.64 1.41 14.26
CA ASN A 173 -4.62 -0.03 14.52
C ASN A 173 -3.29 -0.68 14.13
N LEU A 174 -2.70 -0.29 13.00
CA LEU A 174 -1.33 -0.69 12.62
C LEU A 174 -0.31 -0.30 13.70
N LEU A 175 -0.30 0.97 14.12
CA LEU A 175 0.65 1.50 15.10
C LEU A 175 0.45 0.90 16.50
N SER A 176 -0.79 0.57 16.87
CA SER A 176 -1.09 -0.08 18.17
C SER A 176 -0.55 -1.50 18.25
N GLY A 177 -0.22 -2.13 17.11
CA GLY A 177 0.40 -3.45 17.06
C GLY A 177 1.92 -3.45 17.24
N LEU A 178 2.55 -2.28 17.31
CA LEU A 178 3.99 -2.17 17.54
C LEU A 178 4.31 -2.41 19.01
N ASN A 179 5.35 -3.20 19.27
CA ASN A 179 5.73 -3.64 20.62
C ASN A 179 7.02 -2.98 21.13
N PHE A 180 7.34 -1.76 20.68
CA PHE A 180 8.48 -0.98 21.16
C PHE A 180 8.07 0.49 21.32
N SER A 181 8.85 1.24 22.10
CA SER A 181 8.57 2.67 22.34
C SER A 181 8.94 3.52 21.13
N PHE A 182 8.07 4.47 20.76
CA PHE A 182 8.31 5.47 19.73
C PHE A 182 7.56 6.77 20.05
N ASP A 183 8.09 7.88 19.55
CA ASP A 183 7.40 9.17 19.57
C ASP A 183 6.62 9.35 18.26
N LEU A 184 5.37 9.81 18.38
CA LEU A 184 4.46 9.93 17.24
C LEU A 184 4.31 11.39 16.81
N HIS A 185 4.78 11.71 15.61
CA HIS A 185 4.58 13.02 14.98
C HIS A 185 3.51 12.91 13.90
N ILE A 186 2.42 13.66 14.04
CA ILE A 186 1.31 13.64 13.08
C ILE A 186 1.18 15.00 12.43
N THR A 187 1.23 15.03 11.11
CA THR A 187 0.87 16.21 10.32
C THR A 187 -0.55 16.04 9.77
N LEU A 188 -1.39 17.03 10.01
CA LEU A 188 -2.78 17.07 9.57
C LEU A 188 -2.99 18.21 8.58
N ALA A 189 -3.76 17.94 7.54
CA ALA A 189 -4.33 18.99 6.71
C ALA A 189 -5.35 19.81 7.53
N THR A 190 -5.37 21.13 7.36
CA THR A 190 -6.26 22.06 8.08
C THR A 190 -7.73 21.62 8.03
N GLU A 191 -8.17 21.08 6.89
CA GLU A 191 -9.54 20.65 6.61
C GLU A 191 -10.00 19.47 7.49
N ILE A 192 -9.08 18.71 8.07
CA ILE A 192 -9.38 17.55 8.91
C ILE A 192 -8.90 17.74 10.36
N ALA A 193 -8.56 18.95 10.77
CA ALA A 193 -8.03 19.22 12.11
C ALA A 193 -8.94 18.73 13.26
N SER A 194 -10.24 18.51 13.00
CA SER A 194 -11.21 17.96 13.95
C SER A 194 -10.84 16.57 14.50
N ILE A 195 -10.08 15.75 13.74
CA ILE A 195 -9.67 14.41 14.19
C ILE A 195 -8.61 14.43 15.30
N LYS A 196 -8.06 15.60 15.64
CA LYS A 196 -7.04 15.76 16.70
C LYS A 196 -7.45 15.10 18.02
N SER A 197 -8.71 15.24 18.41
CA SER A 197 -9.21 14.65 19.65
C SER A 197 -9.22 13.11 19.61
N GLU A 198 -9.55 12.52 18.46
CA GLU A 198 -9.54 11.07 18.26
C GLU A 198 -8.12 10.51 18.27
N ILE A 199 -7.17 11.28 17.71
CA ILE A 199 -5.75 10.94 17.76
C ILE A 199 -5.26 10.89 19.21
N LEU A 200 -5.47 11.97 19.97
CA LEU A 200 -4.97 12.09 21.34
C LEU A 200 -5.64 11.10 22.31
N LYS A 201 -6.88 10.67 22.04
CA LYS A 201 -7.53 9.58 22.79
C LYS A 201 -6.75 8.26 22.69
N ARG A 202 -6.10 8.01 21.55
CA ARG A 202 -5.39 6.76 21.30
C ARG A 202 -3.88 6.86 21.52
N PHE A 203 -3.30 8.03 21.22
CA PHE A 203 -1.89 8.34 21.43
C PHE A 203 -1.79 9.68 22.19
N PRO A 204 -1.91 9.67 23.53
CA PRO A 204 -1.95 10.90 24.34
C PRO A 204 -0.70 11.78 24.21
N ASN A 205 0.44 11.17 23.90
CA ASN A 205 1.74 11.86 23.77
C ASN A 205 2.06 12.26 22.32
N ALA A 206 1.11 12.12 21.37
CA ALA A 206 1.39 12.44 19.98
C ALA A 206 1.59 13.96 19.77
N HIS A 207 2.65 14.32 19.03
CA HIS A 207 2.89 15.67 18.57
C HIS A 207 2.10 15.95 17.29
N ILE A 208 1.12 16.84 17.35
CA ILE A 208 0.19 17.10 16.23
C ILE A 208 0.45 18.48 15.64
N TYR A 209 0.71 18.52 14.33
CA TYR A 209 0.98 19.72 13.54
C TYR A 209 -0.12 19.90 12.50
N VAL A 210 -0.90 20.97 12.60
CA VAL A 210 -1.92 21.32 11.60
C VAL A 210 -1.34 22.31 10.61
N MET A 211 -1.51 22.05 9.32
CA MET A 211 -0.97 22.88 8.24
C MET A 211 -1.76 22.75 6.95
N GLU A 212 -1.56 23.69 6.03
CA GLU A 212 -2.21 23.65 4.72
C GLU A 212 -1.72 22.46 3.90
N ASN A 213 -2.63 21.88 3.11
CA ASN A 213 -2.34 20.74 2.24
C ASN A 213 -1.60 21.14 0.96
N TYR A 214 -0.44 21.77 1.10
CA TYR A 214 0.47 22.07 -0.01
C TYR A 214 1.53 20.98 -0.10
N GLY A 215 1.89 20.56 -1.31
CA GLY A 215 2.94 19.55 -1.49
C GLY A 215 2.62 18.16 -0.94
N ARG A 216 1.36 17.87 -0.64
CA ARG A 216 0.86 16.58 -0.14
C ARG A 216 1.62 16.16 1.13
N ASP A 217 2.14 14.94 1.18
CA ASP A 217 2.89 14.41 2.32
C ASP A 217 4.37 14.85 2.35
N ILE A 218 4.86 15.50 1.29
CA ILE A 218 6.27 15.91 1.17
C ILE A 218 6.54 17.17 1.98
N ARG A 219 5.82 18.27 1.72
CA ARG A 219 6.05 19.54 2.42
C ARG A 219 5.88 19.41 3.94
N PRO A 220 4.84 18.74 4.48
CA PRO A 220 4.71 18.55 5.92
C PRO A 220 5.91 17.85 6.53
N PHE A 221 6.43 16.82 5.87
CA PHE A 221 7.61 16.10 6.34
C PHE A 221 8.89 16.96 6.27
N LEU A 222 9.11 17.66 5.15
CA LEU A 222 10.22 18.62 5.03
C LEU A 222 10.15 19.71 6.09
N LYS A 223 8.96 20.22 6.41
CA LYS A 223 8.79 21.23 7.45
C LYS A 223 9.25 20.72 8.81
N LEU A 224 8.92 19.48 9.16
CA LEU A 224 9.43 18.87 10.40
C LEU A 224 10.95 18.69 10.38
N LEU A 225 11.54 18.34 9.24
CA LEU A 225 13.00 18.25 9.07
C LEU A 225 13.66 19.63 9.22
N GLU A 226 13.19 20.64 8.48
CA GLU A 226 13.73 22.00 8.45
C GLU A 226 13.61 22.71 9.81
N GLU A 227 12.54 22.45 10.57
CA GLU A 227 12.35 22.96 11.94
C GLU A 227 13.12 22.16 13.02
N GLY A 228 13.92 21.17 12.62
CA GLY A 228 14.72 20.34 13.52
C GLY A 228 13.90 19.45 14.46
N LYS A 229 12.60 19.22 14.16
CA LYS A 229 11.72 18.41 15.00
C LYS A 229 12.12 16.93 15.05
N LEU A 230 12.94 16.50 14.09
CA LEU A 230 13.36 15.13 13.93
C LEU A 230 14.84 14.88 14.28
N ASP A 231 15.58 15.93 14.66
CA ASP A 231 17.05 15.89 14.82
C ASP A 231 17.51 15.06 16.03
N SER A 232 16.63 14.89 17.01
CA SER A 232 16.88 14.11 18.21
C SER A 232 16.58 12.62 18.05
N TYR A 233 16.21 12.12 16.87
CA TYR A 233 15.90 10.70 16.70
C TYR A 233 17.04 9.99 15.98
N ASP A 234 17.29 8.75 16.39
CA ASP A 234 18.26 7.90 15.70
C ASP A 234 17.66 7.42 14.37
N TYR A 235 16.39 7.02 14.40
CA TYR A 235 15.64 6.54 13.24
C TYR A 235 14.23 7.16 13.17
N VAL A 236 13.82 7.53 11.95
CA VAL A 236 12.48 8.03 11.64
C VAL A 236 11.79 7.09 10.65
N CYS A 237 10.60 6.61 10.98
CA CYS A 237 9.70 5.96 10.04
C CYS A 237 8.69 6.98 9.49
N LYS A 238 8.71 7.25 8.19
CA LYS A 238 7.73 8.11 7.53
C LYS A 238 6.67 7.26 6.84
N ILE A 239 5.40 7.50 7.16
CA ILE A 239 4.24 6.91 6.47
C ILE A 239 3.15 7.97 6.20
N HIS A 240 2.18 7.67 5.34
CA HIS A 240 1.06 8.59 5.08
C HIS A 240 -0.27 7.89 4.73
N GLY A 241 -1.39 8.55 5.04
CA GLY A 241 -2.73 8.14 4.64
C GLY A 241 -3.16 8.76 3.31
N LYS A 242 -2.69 8.21 2.17
CA LYS A 242 -3.10 8.64 0.82
C LYS A 242 -4.06 7.64 0.18
N LYS A 243 -5.04 8.17 -0.55
CA LYS A 243 -5.93 7.41 -1.43
C LYS A 243 -5.63 7.70 -2.88
N SER A 244 -5.57 6.66 -3.71
CA SER A 244 -5.49 6.82 -5.16
C SER A 244 -6.90 6.88 -5.75
N LYS A 245 -7.49 8.08 -5.76
CA LYS A 245 -8.75 8.36 -6.46
C LYS A 245 -8.42 8.75 -7.91
N ARG A 246 -8.98 8.04 -8.90
CA ARG A 246 -8.86 8.41 -10.33
C ARG A 246 -10.26 8.59 -10.92
N LYS A 247 -10.57 9.78 -11.47
CA LYS A 247 -11.84 10.12 -12.16
C LYS A 247 -13.11 9.59 -11.45
N GLY A 248 -13.24 9.83 -10.14
CA GLY A 248 -14.42 9.39 -9.36
C GLY A 248 -14.46 7.90 -9.01
N HIS A 249 -13.40 7.13 -9.31
CA HIS A 249 -13.27 5.74 -8.92
C HIS A 249 -12.21 5.57 -7.83
N VAL A 250 -12.56 4.84 -6.77
CA VAL A 250 -11.58 4.27 -5.84
C VAL A 250 -10.95 3.08 -6.55
N TRP A 251 -9.64 3.18 -6.80
CA TRP A 251 -8.86 2.08 -7.37
C TRP A 251 -8.25 1.29 -6.22
N TRP A 252 -8.63 0.01 -6.10
CA TRP A 252 -8.11 -0.90 -5.07
C TRP A 252 -6.59 -1.02 -5.08
N ASP A 253 -5.95 -0.79 -6.24
CA ASP A 253 -4.48 -0.74 -6.40
C ASP A 253 -3.85 0.31 -5.47
N GLY A 254 -4.49 1.47 -5.26
CA GLY A 254 -4.00 2.47 -4.31
C GLY A 254 -4.06 2.02 -2.85
N ASP A 255 -5.10 1.28 -2.48
CA ASP A 255 -5.22 0.72 -1.14
C ASP A 255 -4.20 -0.42 -0.94
N LEU A 256 -4.04 -1.28 -1.95
CA LEU A 256 -3.04 -2.34 -1.93
C LEU A 256 -1.64 -1.74 -1.79
N TRP A 257 -1.28 -0.73 -2.61
CA TRP A 257 0.00 -0.04 -2.52
C TRP A 257 0.24 0.49 -1.12
N ARG A 258 -0.70 1.27 -0.56
CA ARG A 258 -0.57 1.82 0.79
C ARG A 258 -0.36 0.71 1.83
N ARG A 259 -1.16 -0.34 1.77
CA ARG A 259 -1.11 -1.46 2.73
C ARG A 259 0.15 -2.29 2.59
N TRP A 260 0.68 -2.43 1.39
CA TRP A 260 1.94 -3.12 1.14
C TRP A 260 3.12 -2.35 1.71
N LEU A 261 3.17 -1.02 1.51
CA LEU A 261 4.15 -0.16 2.19
C LEU A 261 4.02 -0.24 3.72
N PHE A 262 2.79 -0.19 4.25
CA PHE A 262 2.57 -0.38 5.69
C PHE A 262 3.06 -1.75 6.16
N PHE A 263 2.80 -2.81 5.39
CA PHE A 263 3.19 -4.16 5.73
C PHE A 263 4.71 -4.31 5.79
N ASP A 264 5.42 -3.86 4.75
CA ASP A 264 6.89 -3.96 4.66
C ASP A 264 7.61 -3.08 5.69
N LEU A 265 7.03 -1.95 6.12
CA LEU A 265 7.72 -1.02 7.03
C LEU A 265 7.37 -1.20 8.50
N LEU A 266 6.17 -1.67 8.81
CA LEU A 266 5.63 -1.70 10.18
C LEU A 266 4.77 -2.92 10.48
N GLY A 267 4.10 -3.47 9.47
CA GLY A 267 2.93 -4.33 9.65
C GLY A 267 3.20 -5.83 9.62
N ALA A 268 4.29 -6.26 8.99
CA ALA A 268 4.73 -7.65 9.01
C ALA A 268 5.27 -8.02 10.40
N PRO A 269 5.04 -9.25 10.88
CA PRO A 269 5.50 -9.66 12.21
C PRO A 269 7.01 -9.44 12.40
N GLY A 270 7.38 -8.61 13.37
CA GLY A 270 8.78 -8.35 13.74
C GLY A 270 9.56 -7.41 12.81
N ILE A 271 9.00 -6.98 11.67
CA ILE A 271 9.78 -6.26 10.64
C ILE A 271 10.36 -4.94 11.12
N ALA A 272 9.60 -4.15 11.88
CA ALA A 272 10.09 -2.87 12.37
C ALA A 272 11.31 -3.05 13.29
N LEU A 273 11.33 -4.11 14.12
CA LEU A 273 12.49 -4.44 14.96
C LEU A 273 13.67 -4.95 14.12
N GLU A 274 13.41 -5.71 13.06
CA GLU A 274 14.43 -6.16 12.11
C GLU A 274 15.08 -4.97 11.37
N ILE A 275 14.29 -3.99 10.94
CA ILE A 275 14.77 -2.74 10.33
C ILE A 275 15.64 -1.96 11.32
N ILE A 276 15.20 -1.81 12.58
CA ILE A 276 15.99 -1.14 13.63
C ILE A 276 17.33 -1.86 13.82
N LYS A 277 17.31 -3.19 13.99
CA LYS A 277 18.54 -4.01 14.10
C LYS A 277 19.45 -3.88 12.88
N THR A 278 18.87 -3.70 11.69
CA THR A 278 19.62 -3.50 10.45
C THR A 278 20.39 -2.19 10.48
N PHE A 279 19.77 -1.10 10.92
CA PHE A 279 20.50 0.15 11.12
C PHE A 279 21.60 0.02 12.19
N GLU A 280 21.33 -0.67 13.29
CA GLU A 280 22.32 -0.88 14.37
C GLU A 280 23.52 -1.71 13.88
N LYS A 281 23.27 -2.75 13.08
CA LYS A 281 24.30 -3.63 12.53
C LYS A 281 25.09 -2.99 11.38
N TYR A 282 24.46 -2.16 10.56
CA TYR A 282 25.06 -1.55 9.37
C TYR A 282 25.01 -0.02 9.45
N PRO A 283 26.04 0.62 10.05
CA PRO A 283 26.05 2.08 10.27
C PRO A 283 25.96 2.91 8.99
N LYS A 284 26.33 2.35 7.84
CA LYS A 284 26.29 3.01 6.53
C LYS A 284 24.94 2.96 5.83
N ILE A 285 23.96 2.20 6.33
CA ILE A 285 22.60 2.27 5.80
C ILE A 285 21.92 3.54 6.36
N GLY A 286 21.45 4.40 5.45
CA GLY A 286 20.81 5.67 5.79
C GLY A 286 19.30 5.66 5.58
N MET A 287 18.78 4.82 4.69
CA MET A 287 17.36 4.72 4.40
C MET A 287 16.97 3.28 4.03
N ILE A 288 15.82 2.83 4.54
CA ILE A 288 15.24 1.51 4.26
C ILE A 288 13.80 1.69 3.79
N GLY A 289 13.45 1.12 2.63
CA GLY A 289 12.09 1.17 2.09
C GLY A 289 11.61 -0.18 1.55
N SER A 290 10.41 -0.22 0.98
CA SER A 290 9.86 -1.43 0.37
C SER A 290 10.52 -1.71 -0.99
N ARG A 291 11.06 -2.92 -1.20
CA ARG A 291 11.62 -3.37 -2.49
C ARG A 291 10.59 -3.32 -3.61
N SER A 292 9.36 -3.74 -3.30
CA SER A 292 8.24 -3.75 -4.24
C SER A 292 7.90 -2.36 -4.81
N TYR A 293 8.33 -1.30 -4.12
CA TYR A 293 8.16 0.09 -4.53
C TYR A 293 9.48 0.89 -4.57
N ARG A 294 10.63 0.21 -4.60
CA ARG A 294 11.93 0.80 -4.97
C ARG A 294 12.00 0.90 -6.49
N TYR A 295 12.24 2.10 -7.00
CA TYR A 295 12.16 2.44 -8.42
C TYR A 295 13.54 2.95 -8.86
N PRO A 296 14.03 2.53 -10.04
CA PRO A 296 13.37 1.70 -11.05
C PRO A 296 13.27 0.22 -10.64
N ASN A 297 12.33 -0.50 -11.24
CA ASN A 297 12.18 -1.94 -11.05
C ASN A 297 11.67 -2.63 -12.33
N LYS A 298 11.41 -3.95 -12.24
CA LYS A 298 10.95 -4.76 -13.39
C LYS A 298 9.64 -4.30 -14.04
N TYR A 299 8.90 -3.38 -13.40
CA TYR A 299 7.64 -2.83 -13.90
C TYR A 299 7.74 -1.36 -14.33
N CYS A 300 8.82 -0.66 -13.94
CA CYS A 300 9.01 0.76 -14.19
C CYS A 300 10.48 1.06 -14.43
N ASP A 301 10.85 1.30 -15.69
CA ASP A 301 12.22 1.62 -16.09
C ASP A 301 12.68 3.00 -15.60
N GLN A 302 13.96 3.34 -15.80
CA GLN A 302 14.54 4.62 -15.35
C GLN A 302 13.79 5.82 -15.92
N LYS A 303 13.47 5.77 -17.21
CA LYS A 303 12.78 6.86 -17.92
C LYS A 303 11.39 7.11 -17.34
N SER A 304 10.61 6.05 -17.13
CA SER A 304 9.26 6.11 -16.56
C SER A 304 9.31 6.50 -15.08
N SER A 305 10.37 6.11 -14.37
CA SER A 305 10.60 6.45 -12.96
C SER A 305 10.89 7.94 -12.78
N LEU A 306 11.64 8.57 -13.68
CA LEU A 306 11.84 10.03 -13.69
C LEU A 306 10.59 10.78 -14.14
N GLY A 307 9.94 10.28 -15.19
CA GLY A 307 8.78 10.92 -15.79
C GLY A 307 9.09 12.36 -16.22
N ASN A 308 8.17 13.28 -15.98
CA ASN A 308 8.33 14.70 -16.30
C ASN A 308 9.14 15.49 -15.24
N ASN A 309 9.66 14.85 -14.18
CA ASN A 309 10.36 15.56 -13.09
C ASN A 309 11.86 15.71 -13.33
N ARG A 310 12.41 15.21 -14.44
CA ARG A 310 13.85 15.17 -14.68
C ARG A 310 14.54 16.51 -14.41
N GLU A 311 14.02 17.59 -14.99
CA GLU A 311 14.61 18.93 -14.84
C GLU A 311 14.59 19.42 -13.38
N PHE A 312 13.49 19.21 -12.66
CA PHE A 312 13.39 19.56 -11.24
C PHE A 312 14.32 18.72 -10.38
N VAL A 313 14.44 17.41 -10.64
CA VAL A 313 15.36 16.51 -9.93
C VAL A 313 16.80 16.95 -10.16
N CYS A 314 17.21 17.23 -11.40
CA CYS A 314 18.52 17.77 -11.72
C CYS A 314 18.79 19.09 -10.97
N ALA A 315 17.81 20.02 -10.97
CA ALA A 315 17.96 21.30 -10.30
C ALA A 315 18.14 21.16 -8.78
N ILE A 316 17.36 20.29 -8.13
CA ILE A 316 17.47 20.04 -6.69
C ILE A 316 18.78 19.31 -6.36
N ALA A 317 19.16 18.30 -7.14
CA ALA A 317 20.42 17.58 -6.96
C ALA A 317 21.64 18.51 -7.10
N ASN A 318 21.64 19.40 -8.11
CA ASN A 318 22.69 20.40 -8.29
C ASN A 318 22.79 21.35 -7.10
N LYS A 319 21.65 21.77 -6.52
CA LYS A 319 21.64 22.58 -5.29
C LYS A 319 22.23 21.85 -4.08
N MET A 320 22.10 20.52 -4.02
CA MET A 320 22.77 19.68 -3.01
C MET A 320 24.25 19.41 -3.34
N GLY A 321 24.77 19.93 -4.47
CA GLY A 321 26.13 19.67 -4.94
C GLY A 321 26.33 18.24 -5.44
N VAL A 322 25.33 17.68 -6.13
CA VAL A 322 25.36 16.38 -6.82
C VAL A 322 25.10 16.60 -8.31
N SER A 323 26.01 16.13 -9.17
CA SER A 323 25.75 16.04 -10.60
C SER A 323 24.87 14.83 -10.88
N PHE A 324 23.60 15.06 -11.19
CA PHE A 324 22.62 13.99 -11.40
C PHE A 324 22.70 13.41 -12.81
N GLU A 325 22.73 12.08 -12.89
CA GLU A 325 22.60 11.31 -14.13
C GLU A 325 21.34 10.45 -14.07
N ASP A 326 20.54 10.44 -15.14
CA ASP A 326 19.26 9.72 -15.19
C ASP A 326 19.38 8.23 -14.88
N THR A 327 20.51 7.63 -15.24
CA THR A 327 20.84 6.21 -15.02
C THR A 327 21.00 5.86 -13.54
N LYS A 328 21.20 6.86 -12.68
CA LYS A 328 21.43 6.71 -11.24
C LYS A 328 20.17 6.97 -10.41
N ILE A 329 19.00 7.12 -11.03
CA ILE A 329 17.75 7.25 -10.27
C ILE A 329 17.50 5.98 -9.46
N ASP A 330 17.31 6.14 -8.15
CA ASP A 330 16.95 5.07 -7.22
C ASP A 330 16.18 5.70 -6.06
N PHE A 331 14.90 5.35 -5.85
CA PHE A 331 14.07 5.94 -4.80
C PHE A 331 12.89 5.05 -4.39
N PHE A 332 12.30 5.31 -3.23
CA PHE A 332 11.09 4.63 -2.78
C PHE A 332 9.82 5.39 -3.19
N ALA A 333 9.13 4.87 -4.19
CA ALA A 333 7.89 5.45 -4.70
C ALA A 333 6.75 5.34 -3.67
N GLY A 334 6.00 6.42 -3.51
CA GLY A 334 5.00 6.56 -2.44
C GLY A 334 5.57 7.18 -1.16
N THR A 335 6.85 7.59 -1.15
CA THR A 335 7.46 8.37 -0.06
C THR A 335 7.19 7.81 1.35
N MET A 336 7.33 6.50 1.52
CA MET A 336 7.31 5.84 2.83
C MET A 336 8.60 5.04 3.00
N PHE A 337 9.29 5.27 4.12
CA PHE A 337 10.60 4.67 4.39
C PHE A 337 10.97 4.88 5.86
N TRP A 338 11.94 4.09 6.32
CA TRP A 338 12.74 4.40 7.50
C TRP A 338 14.00 5.15 7.08
N VAL A 339 14.47 6.09 7.90
CA VAL A 339 15.64 6.91 7.59
C VAL A 339 16.39 7.35 8.83
N ARG A 340 17.71 7.53 8.72
CA ARG A 340 18.50 8.32 9.67
C ARG A 340 18.29 9.80 9.36
N PRO A 341 17.77 10.64 10.27
CA PRO A 341 17.48 12.04 9.96
C PRO A 341 18.64 12.81 9.32
N GLN A 342 19.87 12.60 9.81
CA GLN A 342 21.11 13.19 9.28
C GLN A 342 21.41 12.82 7.80
N ALA A 343 20.90 11.70 7.30
CA ALA A 343 21.03 11.34 5.89
C ALA A 343 20.23 12.29 4.98
N LEU A 344 19.28 13.05 5.56
CA LEU A 344 18.48 14.04 4.86
C LEU A 344 19.00 15.48 5.02
N ASP A 345 20.15 15.70 5.66
CA ASP A 345 20.71 17.04 5.86
C ASP A 345 20.93 17.80 4.53
N PRO A 346 21.45 17.21 3.44
CA PRO A 346 21.61 17.91 2.17
C PRO A 346 20.30 18.51 1.64
N ILE A 347 19.19 17.75 1.65
CA ILE A 347 17.90 18.27 1.18
C ILE A 347 17.22 19.19 2.20
N LYS A 348 17.37 18.90 3.51
CA LYS A 348 16.90 19.76 4.61
C LYS A 348 17.49 21.16 4.51
N ASN A 349 18.79 21.27 4.24
CA ASN A 349 19.51 22.55 4.16
C ASN A 349 19.12 23.42 2.96
N LEU A 350 18.34 22.89 2.00
CA LEU A 350 17.81 23.68 0.89
C LEU A 350 16.59 24.52 1.26
N ALA A 351 15.99 24.31 2.44
CA ALA A 351 14.83 25.06 2.93
C ALA A 351 13.71 25.20 1.86
N LEU A 352 13.26 24.05 1.33
CA LEU A 352 12.38 24.00 0.16
C LEU A 352 10.91 24.24 0.50
N THR A 353 10.51 24.16 1.78
CA THR A 353 9.09 24.26 2.19
C THR A 353 8.40 25.54 1.74
N GLN A 354 9.14 26.64 1.61
CA GLN A 354 8.64 27.95 1.16
C GLN A 354 8.24 27.98 -0.32
N TYR A 355 8.72 27.05 -1.15
CA TYR A 355 8.44 27.04 -2.59
C TYR A 355 7.18 26.26 -2.97
N PHE A 356 6.56 25.57 -2.01
CA PHE A 356 5.30 24.88 -2.23
C PHE A 356 4.13 25.86 -2.34
N LYS A 357 3.34 25.70 -3.40
CA LYS A 357 2.17 26.54 -3.68
C LYS A 357 0.87 25.77 -3.48
N SER A 358 -0.22 26.52 -3.39
CA SER A 358 -1.57 25.96 -3.32
C SER A 358 -1.87 25.10 -4.55
N THR A 359 -2.41 23.90 -4.31
CA THR A 359 -2.74 22.92 -5.35
C THR A 359 -4.13 23.13 -5.95
N VAL A 360 -4.81 24.25 -5.64
CA VAL A 360 -6.21 24.53 -6.04
C VAL A 360 -6.40 24.44 -7.56
N ASP A 361 -5.35 24.70 -8.35
CA ASP A 361 -5.39 24.60 -9.82
C ASP A 361 -4.50 23.49 -10.43
N MET A 362 -3.76 22.73 -9.61
CA MET A 362 -2.80 21.71 -10.08
C MET A 362 -3.20 20.31 -9.64
N ILE A 363 -4.24 19.76 -10.27
CA ILE A 363 -4.62 18.35 -10.08
C ILE A 363 -3.57 17.45 -10.76
N GLY A 364 -2.63 16.94 -9.95
CA GLY A 364 -2.15 15.57 -10.04
C GLY A 364 -1.47 15.12 -11.33
N LEU A 365 -0.73 15.98 -12.00
CA LEU A 365 0.13 15.59 -13.11
C LEU A 365 1.58 15.44 -12.63
N ASP A 366 2.22 14.39 -13.11
CA ASP A 366 3.66 14.18 -13.03
C ASP A 366 4.42 15.44 -13.54
N GLY A 367 5.50 15.85 -12.86
CA GLY A 367 6.20 17.12 -13.13
C GLY A 367 6.07 18.20 -12.05
N SER A 368 5.63 17.85 -10.84
CA SER A 368 5.44 18.79 -9.73
C SER A 368 6.56 18.70 -8.68
N LEU A 369 6.74 19.76 -7.88
CA LEU A 369 7.83 19.85 -6.90
C LEU A 369 7.82 18.70 -5.89
N GLU A 370 6.65 18.23 -5.45
CA GLU A 370 6.56 17.12 -4.50
C GLU A 370 7.10 15.80 -5.08
N HIS A 371 6.87 15.53 -6.37
CA HIS A 371 7.36 14.32 -7.03
C HIS A 371 8.87 14.40 -7.30
N ALA A 372 9.38 15.59 -7.64
CA ALA A 372 10.82 15.80 -7.76
C ALA A 372 11.52 15.56 -6.42
N ILE A 373 10.99 16.09 -5.32
CA ILE A 373 11.59 15.91 -3.99
C ILE A 373 11.50 14.46 -3.51
N GLU A 374 10.41 13.73 -3.79
CA GLU A 374 10.32 12.29 -3.52
C GLU A 374 11.55 11.53 -4.08
N ARG A 375 11.97 11.87 -5.30
CA ARG A 375 13.15 11.29 -5.97
C ARG A 375 14.47 11.79 -5.40
N CYS A 376 14.50 12.97 -4.79
CA CYS A 376 15.71 13.57 -4.24
C CYS A 376 16.02 13.12 -2.81
N PHE A 377 15.09 12.47 -2.09
CA PHE A 377 15.40 11.96 -0.75
C PHE A 377 16.54 10.95 -0.76
N SER A 378 16.57 10.04 -1.72
CA SER A 378 17.67 9.09 -1.89
C SER A 378 18.97 9.77 -2.30
N ILE A 379 18.90 10.75 -3.21
CA ILE A 379 20.07 11.55 -3.61
C ILE A 379 20.68 12.25 -2.39
N SER A 380 19.84 12.75 -1.47
CA SER A 380 20.31 13.30 -0.19
C SER A 380 21.02 12.25 0.66
N VAL A 381 20.47 11.04 0.77
CA VAL A 381 21.07 9.94 1.54
C VAL A 381 22.45 9.58 1.01
N GLU A 382 22.57 9.43 -0.32
CA GLU A 382 23.83 9.14 -0.98
C GLU A 382 24.84 10.28 -0.84
N LYS A 383 24.39 11.53 -0.97
CA LYS A 383 25.22 12.72 -0.73
C LYS A 383 25.79 12.77 0.69
N SER A 384 25.05 12.26 1.66
CA SER A 384 25.50 12.10 3.05
C SER A 384 26.38 10.86 3.28
N ASN A 385 26.84 10.18 2.22
CA ASN A 385 27.67 8.96 2.26
C ASN A 385 27.01 7.78 2.99
N PHE A 386 25.68 7.69 2.88
CA PHE A 386 24.90 6.53 3.30
C PHE A 386 24.36 5.77 2.08
N TYR A 387 23.97 4.52 2.31
CA TYR A 387 23.36 3.65 1.32
C TYR A 387 21.87 3.46 1.57
N LEU A 388 21.15 3.19 0.50
CA LEU A 388 19.78 2.68 0.55
C LEU A 388 19.81 1.16 0.72
N ALA A 389 18.92 0.64 1.55
CA ALA A 389 18.58 -0.79 1.57
C ALA A 389 17.06 -0.95 1.45
N ASP A 390 16.61 -2.16 1.18
CA ASP A 390 15.19 -2.45 1.05
C ASP A 390 14.80 -3.73 1.79
N VAL A 391 13.50 -3.86 2.00
CA VAL A 391 12.86 -5.05 2.58
C VAL A 391 11.71 -5.48 1.68
N ASP A 392 11.46 -6.79 1.61
CA ASP A 392 10.29 -7.34 0.95
C ASP A 392 9.69 -8.46 1.80
N CYS A 393 8.80 -8.10 2.72
CA CYS A 393 8.21 -9.06 3.65
C CYS A 393 7.23 -10.00 2.98
N PHE A 394 6.83 -9.68 1.76
CA PHE A 394 5.76 -10.37 1.07
C PHE A 394 6.30 -11.23 -0.07
N LEU A 395 7.25 -10.76 -0.88
CA LEU A 395 7.75 -11.54 -2.03
C LEU A 395 8.85 -12.54 -1.67
N GLU A 396 9.67 -12.31 -0.64
CA GLU A 396 10.86 -13.11 -0.29
C GLU A 396 10.61 -14.41 0.50
N GLU A 397 9.36 -14.80 0.78
CA GLU A 397 9.06 -16.08 1.44
C GLU A 397 9.54 -17.34 0.67
N SER A 398 10.19 -17.22 -0.51
CA SER A 398 10.68 -18.38 -1.25
C SER A 398 12.08 -18.87 -0.90
N ASP A 399 12.96 -18.12 -0.21
CA ASP A 399 14.36 -18.54 -0.06
C ASP A 399 15.01 -18.13 1.28
N ASN A 400 15.04 -19.05 2.25
CA ASN A 400 15.83 -19.03 3.49
C ASN A 400 15.77 -17.77 4.39
N GLU A 401 15.43 -17.96 5.67
CA GLU A 401 15.47 -16.94 6.75
C GLU A 401 16.81 -16.18 6.89
N SER A 402 17.89 -16.65 6.26
CA SER A 402 19.20 -16.02 6.28
C SER A 402 19.46 -14.98 5.17
N SER A 403 18.52 -14.77 4.22
CA SER A 403 18.77 -13.95 3.02
C SER A 403 18.02 -12.62 2.94
N ARG A 404 17.17 -12.27 3.93
CA ARG A 404 16.23 -11.12 3.91
C ARG A 404 16.84 -9.73 3.72
N ILE A 405 18.17 -9.65 3.71
CA ILE A 405 18.92 -8.43 3.38
C ILE A 405 20.13 -8.84 2.53
N SER A 406 19.90 -9.20 1.27
CA SER A 406 20.99 -9.45 0.33
C SER A 406 20.63 -8.98 -1.08
N SER A 407 21.07 -7.75 -1.40
CA SER A 407 21.78 -7.41 -2.64
C SER A 407 21.88 -5.88 -2.81
N THR A 408 22.63 -5.18 -1.96
CA THR A 408 23.09 -3.80 -2.27
C THR A 408 24.43 -3.45 -1.60
N ILE A 409 25.15 -4.43 -1.06
CA ILE A 409 26.49 -4.25 -0.51
C ILE A 409 27.42 -5.18 -1.30
N ALA A 410 27.74 -4.78 -2.51
CA ALA A 410 28.89 -5.26 -3.28
C ALA A 410 29.54 -4.04 -3.92
#